data_AF-A0A147IQ90-F1
#
_entry.id   AF-A0A147IQ90-F1
#
_cell.length_a   1.000
_cell.length_b   1.000
_cell.length_c   1.000
_cell.angle_alpha   90.00
_cell.angle_beta   90.00
_cell.angle_gamma   90.00
#
_symmetry.space_group_name_H-M   'P 1'
#
loop_
_entity.id
_entity.type
_entity.pdbx_description
1 polymer ?
#
loop_
_entity_poly.entity_id
_entity_poly.type
_entity_poly.pdbx_seq_one_letter_code
_entity_poly.pdbx_strand_id
1 'polypeptide(L)'
;MSFPRLSPSWFRHRVRSSEASLVLLAIAIGAAAGLLSVAQGAIARGLQRLLFTLEVDQRLSASTTIPAWGLLALPLGGMVLVLFSRITGARKRRLVDAVEANALHGGRMSWSDSLVISGQTILSNGFGASVGLEAAYAQLGAGLASITGGWLRLRRGDLRVLVGA
;
A
#
# COMPACT_ATOMS: atom_id res chain seq x y z
N MET A 1 12.49 -49.10 0.23
CA MET A 1 12.25 -47.82 0.94
C MET A 1 11.78 -46.79 -0.08
N SER A 2 10.49 -46.44 -0.08
CA SER A 2 9.91 -45.45 -1.01
C SER A 2 9.85 -44.10 -0.32
N PHE A 3 10.58 -43.11 -0.83
CA PHE A 3 10.50 -41.74 -0.36
C PHE A 3 9.12 -41.16 -0.69
N PRO A 4 8.40 -40.55 0.27
CA PRO A 4 7.13 -39.91 -0.02
C PRO A 4 7.40 -38.66 -0.86
N ARG A 5 6.85 -38.64 -2.08
CA ARG A 5 6.81 -37.45 -2.93
C ARG A 5 5.95 -36.41 -2.22
N LEU A 6 6.58 -35.37 -1.67
CA LEU A 6 5.89 -34.24 -1.05
C LEU A 6 5.01 -33.55 -2.10
N SER A 7 3.72 -33.85 -2.09
CA SER A 7 2.79 -33.22 -3.00
C SER A 7 2.43 -31.81 -2.49
N PRO A 8 2.19 -30.84 -3.40
CA PRO A 8 1.83 -29.47 -3.03
C PRO A 8 0.54 -29.32 -2.21
N SER A 9 -0.22 -30.39 -1.97
CA SER A 9 -1.46 -30.35 -1.18
C SER A 9 -1.22 -30.48 0.33
N TRP A 10 -0.13 -31.12 0.76
CA TRP A 10 0.19 -31.29 2.18
C TRP A 10 0.58 -29.95 2.84
N PHE A 11 1.37 -29.13 2.13
CA PHE A 11 1.73 -27.78 2.56
C PHE A 11 0.47 -26.90 2.71
N ARG A 12 -0.47 -27.01 1.76
CA ARG A 12 -1.75 -26.27 1.78
C ARG A 12 -2.67 -26.67 2.95
N HIS A 13 -2.61 -27.92 3.40
CA HIS A 13 -3.44 -28.38 4.52
C HIS A 13 -2.89 -27.92 5.88
N ARG A 14 -1.56 -27.91 6.05
CA ARG A 14 -0.92 -27.50 7.31
C ARG A 14 -1.01 -26.00 7.56
N VAL A 15 -0.97 -25.19 6.50
CA VAL A 15 -1.26 -23.76 6.54
C VAL A 15 -2.74 -23.47 6.89
N ARG A 16 -3.66 -24.40 6.59
CA ARG A 16 -5.11 -24.26 6.86
C ARG A 16 -5.56 -24.75 8.24
N SER A 17 -4.69 -25.36 9.05
CA SER A 17 -5.05 -25.96 10.34
C SER A 17 -4.21 -25.51 11.54
N SER A 18 -3.26 -24.59 11.37
CA SER A 18 -2.40 -24.14 12.46
C SER A 18 -2.37 -22.62 12.55
N GLU A 19 -2.89 -22.07 13.64
CA GLU A 19 -2.82 -20.64 13.97
C GLU A 19 -1.39 -20.11 13.91
N ALA A 20 -0.40 -20.94 14.29
CA ALA A 20 1.03 -20.59 14.20
C ALA A 20 1.47 -20.26 12.77
N SER A 21 0.95 -20.96 11.76
CA SER A 21 1.28 -20.67 10.36
C SER A 21 0.68 -19.36 9.87
N LEU A 22 -0.51 -18.99 10.36
CA LEU A 22 -1.13 -17.70 10.08
C LEU A 22 -0.33 -16.56 10.74
N VAL A 23 0.13 -16.77 11.97
CA VAL A 23 0.99 -15.80 12.67
C VAL A 23 2.31 -15.58 11.93
N LEU A 24 3.00 -16.65 11.53
CA LEU A 24 4.24 -16.53 10.75
C LEU A 24 4.02 -15.82 9.41
N LEU A 25 2.89 -16.10 8.75
CA LEU A 25 2.52 -15.41 7.52
C LEU A 25 2.23 -13.92 7.78
N ALA A 26 1.53 -13.58 8.86
CA ALA A 26 1.27 -12.20 9.26
C ALA A 26 2.57 -11.44 9.53
N ILE A 27 3.54 -12.06 10.22
CA ILE A 27 4.87 -11.47 10.45
C ILE A 27 5.58 -11.19 9.12
N ALA A 28 5.57 -12.14 8.20
CA ALA A 28 6.21 -11.99 6.89
C ALA A 28 5.55 -10.88 6.05
N ILE A 29 4.21 -10.83 6.01
CA ILE A 29 3.45 -9.79 5.32
C ILE A 29 3.71 -8.43 5.96
N GLY A 30 3.68 -8.34 7.29
CA GLY A 30 3.95 -7.11 8.04
C GLY A 30 5.36 -6.58 7.79
N ALA A 31 6.37 -7.45 7.75
CA ALA A 31 7.74 -7.06 7.40
C ALA A 31 7.82 -6.50 5.97
N ALA A 32 7.19 -7.17 5.00
CA ALA A 32 7.15 -6.71 3.62
C ALA A 32 6.37 -5.40 3.46
N ALA A 33 5.23 -5.24 4.15
CA ALA A 33 4.45 -4.00 4.19
C ALA A 33 5.23 -2.85 4.84
N GLY A 34 6.03 -3.13 5.87
CA GLY A 34 6.94 -2.16 6.48
C GLY A 34 7.99 -1.67 5.49
N LEU A 35 8.63 -2.57 4.74
CA LEU A 35 9.58 -2.20 3.68
C LEU A 35 8.92 -1.36 2.57
N LEU A 36 7.71 -1.74 2.15
CA LEU A 36 6.92 -0.93 1.22
C LEU A 36 6.63 0.46 1.78
N SER A 37 6.26 0.56 3.06
CA SER A 37 5.98 1.85 3.72
C SER A 37 7.22 2.75 3.75
N VAL A 38 8.41 2.17 4.01
CA VAL A 38 9.69 2.90 3.93
C VAL A 38 9.91 3.43 2.51
N ALA A 39 9.70 2.61 1.48
CA ALA A 39 9.85 3.02 0.09
C ALA A 39 8.86 4.12 -0.30
N GLN A 40 7.58 3.98 0.05
CA GLN A 40 6.54 4.98 -0.19
C GLN A 40 6.87 6.33 0.47
N GLY A 41 7.31 6.28 1.74
CA GLY A 41 7.75 7.47 2.46
C GLY A 41 9.00 8.11 1.85
N ALA A 42 9.96 7.31 1.36
CA ALA A 42 11.16 7.79 0.70
C ALA A 42 10.82 8.49 -0.64
N ILE A 43 9.87 7.96 -1.41
CA ILE A 43 9.39 8.59 -2.65
C ILE A 43 8.75 9.94 -2.35
N ALA A 44 7.81 10.00 -1.40
CA ALA A 44 7.11 11.24 -1.06
C ALA A 44 8.08 12.32 -0.53
N ARG A 45 8.99 11.96 0.38
CA ARG A 45 10.03 12.87 0.88
C ARG A 45 11.04 13.25 -0.20
N GLY A 46 11.34 12.34 -1.13
CA GLY A 46 12.16 12.63 -2.31
C GLY A 46 11.53 13.71 -3.18
N LEU A 47 10.24 13.58 -3.49
CA LEU A 47 9.49 14.60 -4.22
C LEU A 47 9.49 15.95 -3.48
N GLN A 48 9.22 15.96 -2.17
CA GLN A 48 9.23 17.19 -1.38
C GLN A 48 10.60 17.87 -1.39
N ARG A 49 11.70 17.10 -1.24
CA ARG A 49 13.06 17.65 -1.32
C ARG A 49 13.34 18.30 -2.67
N LEU A 50 12.94 17.65 -3.75
CA LEU A 50 13.13 18.18 -5.11
C LEU A 50 12.28 19.42 -5.38
N LEU A 51 11.00 19.40 -4.98
CA LEU A 51 10.04 20.46 -5.29
C LEU A 51 10.16 21.69 -4.39
N PHE A 52 10.64 21.53 -3.16
CA PHE A 52 10.74 22.62 -2.18
C PHE A 52 12.20 22.95 -1.80
N THR A 53 13.18 22.36 -2.50
CA THR A 53 14.63 22.57 -2.25
C THR A 53 15.01 22.37 -0.78
N LEU A 54 14.52 21.28 -0.17
CA LEU A 54 14.77 20.97 1.24
C LEU A 54 16.10 20.22 1.41
N GLU A 55 16.75 20.43 2.54
CA GLU A 55 17.91 19.65 2.97
C GLU A 55 17.52 18.19 3.31
N VAL A 56 18.52 17.30 3.39
CA VAL A 56 18.30 15.85 3.55
C VAL A 56 17.50 15.50 4.80
N ASP A 57 17.75 16.19 5.91
CA ASP A 57 17.11 15.94 7.20
C ASP A 57 15.93 16.89 7.48
N GLN A 58 15.64 17.81 6.56
CA GLN A 58 14.58 18.79 6.73
C GLN A 58 13.25 18.25 6.20
N ARG A 59 12.19 18.41 7.01
CA ARG A 59 10.82 18.06 6.62
C ARG A 59 10.09 19.31 6.18
N LEU A 60 9.25 19.19 5.14
CA LEU A 60 8.43 20.30 4.65
C LEU A 60 7.57 20.92 5.75
N SER A 61 6.98 20.09 6.62
CA SER A 61 6.16 20.52 7.75
C SER A 61 6.93 21.24 8.86
N ALA A 62 8.26 21.10 8.90
CA ALA A 62 9.13 21.74 9.87
C ALA A 62 9.89 22.94 9.28
N SER A 63 9.70 23.24 7.99
CA SER A 63 10.37 24.36 7.36
C SER A 63 9.67 25.67 7.72
N THR A 64 10.44 26.66 8.15
CA THR A 64 9.97 28.01 8.44
C THR A 64 9.97 28.91 7.21
N THR A 65 10.75 28.55 6.18
CA THR A 65 10.88 29.34 4.95
C THR A 65 10.88 28.42 3.74
N ILE A 66 10.00 28.70 2.78
CA ILE A 66 9.99 28.06 1.47
C ILE A 66 10.12 29.14 0.39
N PRO A 67 10.82 28.88 -0.72
CA PRO A 67 10.91 29.85 -1.78
C PRO A 67 9.54 30.06 -2.44
N ALA A 68 9.24 31.28 -2.88
CA ALA A 68 7.92 31.64 -3.43
C ALA A 68 7.50 30.77 -4.62
N TRP A 69 8.44 30.33 -5.46
CA TRP A 69 8.17 29.44 -6.59
C TRP A 69 7.71 28.04 -6.14
N GLY A 70 8.09 27.60 -4.93
CA GLY A 70 7.66 26.33 -4.36
C GLY A 70 6.13 26.26 -4.15
N LEU A 71 5.46 27.42 -4.04
CA LEU A 71 4.00 27.49 -3.98
C LEU A 71 3.33 26.97 -5.25
N LEU A 72 4.02 26.99 -6.40
CA LEU A 72 3.53 26.43 -7.65
C LEU A 72 3.50 24.89 -7.65
N ALA A 73 4.21 24.23 -6.73
CA ALA A 73 4.18 22.78 -6.61
C ALA A 73 2.76 22.25 -6.36
N LEU A 74 1.95 22.94 -5.55
CA LEU A 74 0.58 22.52 -5.25
C LEU A 74 -0.35 22.48 -6.48
N PRO A 75 -0.52 23.57 -7.27
CA PRO A 75 -1.37 23.51 -8.47
C PRO A 75 -0.82 22.55 -9.53
N LEU A 76 0.51 22.45 -9.68
CA LEU A 76 1.13 21.45 -10.56
C LEU A 76 0.85 20.02 -10.09
N GLY A 77 0.92 19.77 -8.78
CA GLY A 77 0.57 18.49 -8.17
C GLY A 77 -0.89 18.12 -8.42
N GLY A 78 -1.81 19.08 -8.34
CA GLY A 78 -3.21 18.89 -8.72
C GLY A 78 -3.37 18.48 -10.19
N MET A 79 -2.64 19.13 -11.10
CA MET A 79 -2.65 18.78 -12.53
C MET A 79 -2.08 17.38 -12.77
N VAL A 80 -0.96 17.04 -12.13
CA VAL A 80 -0.36 15.70 -12.19
C VAL A 80 -1.31 14.65 -11.65
N LEU A 81 -2.01 14.90 -10.54
CA LEU A 81 -2.98 13.97 -9.96
C LEU A 81 -4.18 13.75 -10.89
N VAL A 82 -4.67 14.80 -11.56
CA VAL A 82 -5.73 14.68 -12.57
C VAL A 82 -5.25 13.83 -13.74
N LEU A 83 -4.04 14.07 -14.25
CA LEU A 83 -3.47 13.30 -15.35
C LEU A 83 -3.27 11.83 -14.95
N PHE A 84 -2.69 11.58 -13.78
CA PHE A 84 -2.52 10.25 -13.21
C PHE A 84 -3.86 9.51 -13.12
N SER A 85 -4.90 10.18 -12.61
CA SER A 85 -6.24 9.60 -12.46
C SER A 85 -6.92 9.31 -13.81
N ARG A 86 -6.57 10.04 -14.87
CA ARG A 86 -7.05 9.75 -16.23
C ARG A 86 -6.31 8.57 -16.86
N ILE A 87 -4.99 8.54 -16.76
CA ILE A 87 -4.13 7.47 -17.33
C ILE A 87 -4.46 6.13 -16.69
N THR A 88 -4.62 6.10 -15.37
CA THR A 88 -4.95 4.87 -14.62
C THR A 88 -6.40 4.44 -14.77
N GLY A 89 -7.26 5.26 -15.39
CA GLY A 89 -8.68 5.00 -15.47
C GLY A 89 -9.40 5.07 -14.12
N ALA A 90 -8.77 5.65 -13.08
CA ALA A 90 -9.33 5.80 -11.73
C ALA A 90 -10.70 6.49 -11.74
N ARG A 91 -10.96 7.35 -12.72
CA ARG A 91 -12.25 8.06 -12.88
C ARG A 91 -13.36 7.22 -13.52
N LYS A 92 -13.03 6.06 -14.12
CA LYS A 92 -13.97 5.20 -14.85
C LYS A 92 -14.52 4.05 -14.02
N ARG A 93 -13.99 3.82 -12.81
CA ARG A 93 -14.39 2.72 -11.93
C ARG A 93 -14.31 3.14 -10.46
N ARG A 94 -15.02 2.42 -9.60
CA ARG A 94 -14.91 2.60 -8.14
C ARG A 94 -13.68 1.86 -7.64
N LEU A 95 -12.74 2.59 -7.06
CA LEU A 95 -11.59 2.00 -6.38
C LEU A 95 -12.04 1.53 -4.99
N VAL A 96 -11.67 0.31 -4.61
CA VAL A 96 -12.04 -0.29 -3.33
C VAL A 96 -10.87 -0.15 -2.37
N ASP A 97 -11.08 0.55 -1.26
CA ASP A 97 -10.07 0.67 -0.20
C ASP A 97 -10.00 -0.59 0.67
N ALA A 98 -8.96 -0.68 1.50
CA ALA A 98 -8.72 -1.82 2.39
C ALA A 98 -9.87 -2.06 3.37
N VAL A 99 -10.46 -0.98 3.90
CA VAL A 99 -11.54 -1.06 4.88
C VAL A 99 -12.80 -1.64 4.23
N GLU A 100 -13.18 -1.12 3.07
CA GLU A 100 -14.30 -1.61 2.28
C GLU A 100 -14.07 -3.04 1.80
N ALA A 101 -12.87 -3.35 1.30
CA ALA A 101 -12.51 -4.71 0.91
C ALA A 101 -12.66 -5.69 2.06
N ASN A 102 -12.22 -5.32 3.26
CA ASN A 102 -12.33 -6.16 4.44
C ASN A 102 -13.77 -6.32 4.94
N ALA A 103 -14.56 -5.25 4.89
CA ALA A 103 -15.95 -5.22 5.35
C ALA A 103 -16.90 -5.93 4.37
N LEU A 104 -16.83 -5.60 3.08
CA LEU A 104 -17.82 -6.00 2.07
C LEU A 104 -17.33 -7.13 1.17
N HIS A 105 -16.03 -7.22 0.90
CA HIS A 105 -15.45 -8.17 -0.06
C HIS A 105 -14.68 -9.32 0.59
N GLY A 106 -14.71 -9.42 1.92
CA GLY A 106 -14.05 -10.49 2.66
C GLY A 106 -12.53 -10.47 2.57
N GLY A 107 -11.94 -9.28 2.46
CA GLY A 107 -10.50 -9.07 2.36
C GLY A 107 -9.95 -9.25 0.95
N ARG A 108 -10.79 -9.33 -0.08
CA ARG A 108 -10.33 -9.39 -1.48
C ARG A 108 -10.13 -7.99 -2.04
N MET A 109 -8.90 -7.73 -2.49
CA MET A 109 -8.48 -6.45 -3.06
C MET A 109 -7.95 -6.64 -4.47
N SER A 110 -8.12 -5.62 -5.29
CA SER A 110 -7.49 -5.50 -6.60
C SER A 110 -6.13 -4.84 -6.45
N TRP A 111 -5.06 -5.53 -6.87
CA TRP A 111 -3.72 -4.97 -6.82
C TRP A 111 -3.60 -3.64 -7.57
N SER A 112 -4.28 -3.56 -8.72
CA SER A 112 -4.27 -2.34 -9.52
C SER A 112 -4.95 -1.17 -8.81
N ASP A 113 -6.06 -1.41 -8.10
CA ASP A 113 -6.73 -0.36 -7.34
C ASP A 113 -5.91 0.07 -6.12
N SER A 114 -5.25 -0.87 -5.45
CA SER A 114 -4.30 -0.56 -4.38
C SER A 114 -3.15 0.32 -4.87
N LEU A 115 -2.55 0.00 -6.01
CA LEU A 115 -1.49 0.84 -6.60
C LEU A 115 -1.99 2.24 -6.97
N VAL A 116 -3.20 2.36 -7.52
CA VAL A 116 -3.76 3.66 -7.89
C VAL A 116 -4.02 4.52 -6.66
N ILE A 117 -4.70 3.99 -5.63
CA ILE A 117 -4.99 4.72 -4.38
C ILE A 117 -3.68 5.14 -3.71
N SER A 118 -2.73 4.22 -3.56
CA SER A 118 -1.46 4.54 -2.92
C SER A 118 -0.63 5.52 -3.73
N GLY A 119 -0.65 5.41 -5.07
CA GLY A 119 0.00 6.37 -5.97
C GLY A 119 -0.60 7.78 -5.85
N GLN A 120 -1.93 7.90 -5.80
CA GLN A 120 -2.60 9.19 -5.59
C GLN A 120 -2.20 9.83 -4.26
N THR A 121 -2.16 9.04 -3.18
CA THR A 121 -1.77 9.52 -1.86
C THR A 121 -0.29 9.95 -1.81
N ILE A 122 0.62 9.15 -2.38
CA ILE A 122 2.06 9.48 -2.43
C ILE A 122 2.30 10.75 -3.26
N LEU A 123 1.65 10.87 -4.42
CA LEU A 123 1.75 12.07 -5.25
C LEU A 123 1.20 13.28 -4.50
N SER A 124 -0.02 13.19 -3.95
CA SER A 124 -0.65 14.28 -3.20
C SER A 124 0.25 14.77 -2.06
N ASN A 125 0.72 13.86 -1.20
CA ASN A 125 1.65 14.20 -0.12
C ASN A 125 2.99 14.74 -0.64
N GLY A 126 3.55 14.14 -1.69
CA GLY A 126 4.82 14.52 -2.29
C GLY A 126 4.84 15.95 -2.85
N PHE A 127 3.71 16.40 -3.42
CA PHE A 127 3.52 17.77 -3.90
C PHE A 127 3.14 18.78 -2.79
N GLY A 128 3.13 18.34 -1.52
CA GLY A 128 2.91 19.21 -0.36
C GLY A 128 1.45 19.40 0.05
N ALA A 129 0.52 18.56 -0.43
CA ALA A 129 -0.85 18.58 0.08
C ALA A 129 -0.89 18.14 1.55
N SER A 130 -1.84 18.69 2.31
CA SER A 130 -2.05 18.36 3.73
C SER A 130 -2.78 17.02 3.90
N VAL A 131 -2.13 15.94 3.47
CA VAL A 131 -2.62 14.56 3.57
C VAL A 131 -1.45 13.67 3.99
N GLY A 132 -1.66 12.78 4.95
CA GLY A 132 -0.63 11.84 5.38
C GLY A 132 -0.50 10.63 4.43
N LEU A 133 0.49 9.77 4.70
CA LEU A 133 0.78 8.58 3.89
C LEU A 133 0.14 7.30 4.43
N GLU A 134 -0.57 7.38 5.54
CA GLU A 134 -1.16 6.25 6.27
C GLU A 134 -2.11 5.45 5.37
N ALA A 135 -2.92 6.14 4.55
CA ALA A 135 -3.80 5.49 3.58
C ALA A 135 -3.01 4.71 2.52
N ALA A 136 -1.86 5.25 2.07
CA ALA A 136 -1.02 4.56 1.09
C ALA A 136 -0.37 3.30 1.69
N TYR A 137 0.10 3.40 2.94
CA TYR A 137 0.72 2.31 3.68
C TYR A 137 -0.27 1.19 3.94
N ALA A 138 -1.44 1.53 4.51
CA ALA A 138 -2.51 0.59 4.80
C ALA A 138 -2.99 -0.10 3.51
N GLN A 139 -3.20 0.66 2.42
CA GLN A 139 -3.72 0.11 1.17
C GLN A 139 -2.77 -0.87 0.48
N LEU A 140 -1.45 -0.60 0.44
CA LEU A 140 -0.49 -1.55 -0.14
C LEU A 140 -0.21 -2.73 0.78
N GLY A 141 -0.15 -2.51 2.10
CA GLY A 141 -0.01 -3.60 3.08
C GLY A 141 -1.17 -4.57 2.99
N ALA A 142 -2.40 -4.06 3.04
CA ALA A 142 -3.63 -4.82 2.86
C ALA A 142 -3.72 -5.48 1.48
N GLY A 143 -3.30 -4.79 0.41
CA GLY A 143 -3.23 -5.34 -0.94
C GLY A 143 -2.27 -6.54 -1.03
N LEU A 144 -1.09 -6.43 -0.42
CA LEU A 144 -0.11 -7.52 -0.33
C LEU A 144 -0.68 -8.71 0.45
N ALA A 145 -1.31 -8.45 1.60
CA ALA A 145 -2.00 -9.46 2.39
C ALA A 145 -3.10 -10.18 1.59
N SER A 146 -3.88 -9.43 0.83
CA SER A 146 -4.97 -9.96 0.01
C SER A 146 -4.46 -10.87 -1.12
N ILE A 147 -3.42 -10.46 -1.84
CA ILE A 147 -2.82 -11.25 -2.92
C ILE A 147 -2.19 -12.52 -2.39
N THR A 148 -1.35 -12.40 -1.36
CA THR A 148 -0.68 -13.54 -0.73
C THR A 148 -1.70 -14.53 -0.15
N GLY A 149 -2.71 -14.04 0.57
CA GLY A 149 -3.78 -14.88 1.10
C GLY A 149 -4.65 -15.52 0.01
N GLY A 150 -4.86 -14.83 -1.12
CA GLY A 150 -5.50 -15.38 -2.30
C GLY A 150 -4.71 -16.52 -2.94
N TRP A 151 -3.40 -16.36 -3.09
CA TRP A 151 -2.49 -17.39 -3.62
C TRP A 151 -2.45 -18.63 -2.73
N LEU A 152 -2.46 -18.43 -1.41
CA LEU A 152 -2.50 -19.50 -0.40
C LEU A 152 -3.91 -20.09 -0.21
N ARG A 153 -4.93 -19.52 -0.86
CA ARG A 153 -6.35 -19.91 -0.75
C ARG A 153 -6.83 -19.94 0.72
N LEU A 154 -6.50 -18.89 1.47
CA LEU A 154 -6.92 -18.74 2.87
C LEU A 154 -8.45 -18.69 2.99
N ARG A 155 -8.95 -19.04 4.19
CA ARG A 155 -10.37 -18.92 4.49
C ARG A 155 -10.75 -17.44 4.54
N ARG A 156 -12.04 -17.14 4.32
CA ARG A 156 -12.54 -15.76 4.35
C ARG A 156 -12.25 -15.06 5.69
N GLY A 157 -12.33 -15.78 6.82
CA GLY A 157 -11.97 -15.22 8.13
C GLY A 157 -10.50 -14.83 8.21
N ASP A 158 -9.62 -15.79 7.94
CA ASP A 158 -8.16 -15.62 7.93
C ASP A 158 -7.70 -14.47 7.02
N LEU A 159 -8.27 -14.37 5.81
CA LEU A 159 -7.96 -13.29 4.87
C LEU A 159 -8.34 -11.91 5.42
N ARG A 160 -9.52 -11.82 6.06
CA ARG A 160 -9.99 -10.58 6.69
C ARG A 160 -9.12 -10.14 7.87
N VAL A 161 -8.62 -11.12 8.63
CA VAL A 161 -7.66 -10.86 9.72
C VAL A 161 -6.37 -10.29 9.14
N LEU A 162 -5.78 -10.92 8.12
CA LEU A 162 -4.52 -10.44 7.53
C LEU A 162 -4.64 -9.09 6.82
N VAL A 163 -5.79 -8.79 6.21
CA VAL A 163 -6.03 -7.53 5.49
C VAL A 163 -6.36 -6.37 6.43
N GLY A 164 -6.93 -6.67 7.61
CA GLY A 164 -7.28 -5.67 8.61
C GLY A 164 -6.25 -5.48 9.73
N ALA A 165 -5.21 -6.31 9.79
CA ALA A 165 -4.10 -6.21 10.74
C ALA A 165 -3.05 -5.19 10.26
#